data_AF-A0A0B7JVK9-F1
#
_entry.id   AF-A0A0B7JVK9-F1
#
_cell.length_a   1.000
_cell.length_b   1.000
_cell.length_c   1.000
_cell.angle_alpha   90.00
_cell.angle_beta   90.00
_cell.angle_gamma   90.00
#
_symmetry.space_group_name_H-M   'P 1'
#
loop_
_entity.id
_entity.type
_entity.pdbx_description
1 polymer ?
#
loop_
_entity_poly.entity_id
_entity_poly.type
_entity_poly.pdbx_seq_one_letter_code
_entity_poly.pdbx_strand_id
1 'polypeptide(L)'
;MSNAVGILFSRAPIPHSSLPRQFYHCQHIRSCQRPLISHIRRRYCTANNDVKPKKTEDPIPVPNTIPNLPLWQRLGPLTAAASAYGRSQRRRPHTTQLWSCIVIYLISDLSAQGLDGGEYDPARTIRSFLIGGAIAIPSYRWYLFLSRHFNYSSHILSLATKITISQIVYTPLFNTFFFGTQALLSGCTPTEIVERVKYALPTSFINSCKVWPIFTAFSFTFIPMEYRSVFAGVINIGWQTYLAMLNRMAEVETVDEVNHLGSTQTIAMADTE
;
A
#
# COMPACT_ATOMS: atom_id res chain seq x y z
N MET A 1 36.63 11.58 -24.79
CA MET A 1 37.34 11.84 -23.52
C MET A 1 36.89 10.80 -22.52
N SER A 2 37.68 9.73 -22.38
CA SER A 2 37.37 8.53 -21.60
C SER A 2 38.09 8.59 -20.26
N ASN A 3 37.38 8.29 -19.16
CA ASN A 3 37.92 7.82 -17.88
C ASN A 3 36.81 6.93 -17.28
N ALA A 4 36.89 5.59 -17.32
CA ALA A 4 37.77 4.71 -16.55
C ALA A 4 37.54 4.78 -15.03
N VAL A 5 36.56 4.01 -14.53
CA VAL A 5 36.67 3.28 -13.26
C VAL A 5 35.95 1.94 -13.44
N GLY A 6 36.74 0.89 -13.56
CA GLY A 6 36.29 -0.48 -13.40
C GLY A 6 37.16 -1.19 -12.38
N ILE A 7 36.61 -2.29 -11.87
CA ILE A 7 37.30 -3.54 -11.52
C ILE A 7 37.56 -3.82 -10.02
N LEU A 8 36.86 -4.89 -9.60
CA LEU A 8 37.21 -6.01 -8.69
C LEU A 8 36.85 -6.01 -7.19
N PHE A 9 35.84 -6.86 -6.94
CA PHE A 9 35.80 -7.91 -5.91
C PHE A 9 37.17 -8.32 -5.33
N SER A 10 37.28 -8.33 -4.00
CA SER A 10 38.08 -9.31 -3.28
C SER A 10 37.58 -9.56 -1.86
N ARG A 11 37.12 -10.81 -1.66
CA ARG A 11 37.29 -11.72 -0.50
C ARG A 11 37.49 -11.14 0.92
N ALA A 12 36.64 -11.63 1.83
CA ALA A 12 36.77 -11.57 3.28
C ALA A 12 38.06 -12.22 3.83
N PRO A 13 38.42 -11.90 5.09
CA PRO A 13 38.51 -12.98 6.08
C PRO A 13 37.85 -12.67 7.44
N ILE A 14 37.41 -13.75 8.07
CA ILE A 14 36.84 -13.88 9.42
C ILE A 14 37.94 -13.73 10.48
N PRO A 15 37.61 -13.24 11.69
CA PRO A 15 38.23 -13.76 12.91
C PRO A 15 37.21 -14.29 13.93
N HIS A 16 37.55 -15.45 14.47
CA HIS A 16 36.94 -16.18 15.58
C HIS A 16 37.33 -15.60 16.95
N SER A 17 36.62 -16.08 17.99
CA SER A 17 36.82 -15.95 19.45
C SER A 17 36.17 -14.71 20.09
N SER A 18 35.51 -14.75 21.25
CA SER A 18 35.37 -15.76 22.32
C SER A 18 34.16 -15.39 23.20
N LEU A 19 33.47 -16.39 23.74
CA LEU A 19 32.42 -16.29 24.78
C LEU A 19 32.99 -15.73 26.10
N PRO A 20 32.12 -15.26 27.01
CA PRO A 20 31.91 -16.10 28.20
C PRO A 20 30.44 -16.29 28.62
N ARG A 21 30.23 -17.45 29.23
CA ARG A 21 29.04 -17.96 29.93
C ARG A 21 28.93 -17.37 31.35
N GLN A 22 27.70 -17.16 31.81
CA GLN A 22 27.23 -17.38 33.18
C GLN A 22 25.68 -17.44 33.10
N PHE A 23 25.01 -18.60 33.22
CA PHE A 23 24.63 -19.35 34.44
C PHE A 23 24.25 -18.40 35.59
N TYR A 24 23.00 -18.35 36.07
CA TYR A 24 22.23 -19.29 36.91
C TYR A 24 20.72 -18.97 36.75
N HIS A 25 19.67 -19.73 37.07
CA HIS A 25 19.43 -21.00 37.74
C HIS A 25 17.98 -21.38 37.36
N CYS A 26 17.71 -22.65 37.04
CA CYS A 26 16.37 -23.20 36.97
C CYS A 26 16.28 -24.36 37.97
N GLN A 27 15.24 -24.37 38.80
CA GLN A 27 14.63 -25.48 39.55
C GLN A 27 13.48 -24.82 40.35
N HIS A 28 12.25 -25.33 40.45
CA HIS A 28 11.89 -26.71 40.69
C HIS A 28 10.41 -26.99 40.35
N ILE A 29 10.16 -28.27 40.13
CA ILE A 29 8.93 -29.03 39.83
C ILE A 29 7.84 -28.93 40.91
N ARG A 30 6.55 -28.97 40.51
CA ARG A 30 5.44 -29.85 41.03
C ARG A 30 4.09 -29.39 40.45
N SER A 31 3.50 -30.07 39.45
CA SER A 31 2.53 -31.18 39.54
C SER A 31 1.36 -31.01 40.53
N CYS A 32 0.14 -31.03 39.96
CA CYS A 32 -1.17 -31.45 40.50
C CYS A 32 -1.54 -31.16 41.96
N GLN A 33 -2.63 -30.41 42.17
CA GLN A 33 -3.86 -30.91 42.80
C GLN A 33 -4.96 -29.83 42.87
N ARG A 34 -6.16 -30.18 42.42
CA ARG A 34 -7.41 -29.47 42.76
C ARG A 34 -7.68 -29.66 44.26
N PRO A 35 -8.38 -28.72 44.92
CA PRO A 35 -9.26 -29.11 46.01
C PRO A 35 -10.73 -28.75 45.74
N LEU A 36 -11.54 -29.70 46.18
CA LEU A 36 -12.98 -29.78 46.24
C LEU A 36 -13.51 -28.95 47.43
N ILE A 37 -14.76 -28.52 47.28
CA ILE A 37 -15.65 -27.83 48.22
C ILE A 37 -15.61 -28.43 49.64
N SER A 38 -15.59 -27.57 50.67
CA SER A 38 -16.27 -27.86 51.94
C SER A 38 -16.67 -26.57 52.68
N HIS A 39 -17.75 -26.71 53.45
CA HIS A 39 -18.65 -25.68 53.97
C HIS A 39 -18.04 -24.75 55.02
N ILE A 40 -18.28 -23.44 54.88
CA ILE A 40 -18.41 -22.53 56.03
C ILE A 40 -19.68 -21.71 55.85
N ARG A 41 -20.74 -22.18 56.52
CA ARG A 41 -22.04 -21.54 56.67
C ARG A 41 -21.90 -20.40 57.69
N ARG A 42 -21.63 -19.18 57.24
CA ARG A 42 -21.66 -18.00 58.13
C ARG A 42 -23.13 -17.61 58.36
N ARG A 43 -23.64 -17.90 59.56
CA ARG A 43 -24.94 -17.41 60.06
C ARG A 43 -24.83 -15.89 60.23
N TYR A 44 -25.56 -15.13 59.43
CA TYR A 44 -25.90 -13.75 59.79
C TYR A 44 -27.24 -13.76 60.49
N CYS A 45 -27.25 -13.33 61.75
CA CYS A 45 -28.46 -13.05 62.50
C CYS A 45 -29.14 -11.83 61.91
N THR A 46 -30.41 -12.00 61.56
CA THR A 46 -31.36 -10.97 61.17
C THR A 46 -31.70 -10.08 62.36
N ALA A 47 -31.32 -8.81 62.32
CA ALA A 47 -31.90 -7.77 63.14
C ALA A 47 -32.82 -6.93 62.25
N ASN A 48 -34.11 -7.08 62.49
CA ASN A 48 -35.21 -6.43 61.79
C ASN A 48 -35.28 -4.98 62.23
N ASN A 49 -35.23 -4.02 61.30
CA ASN A 49 -35.61 -2.63 61.54
C ASN A 49 -36.51 -2.19 60.39
N ASP A 50 -37.80 -2.10 60.70
CA ASP A 50 -38.87 -1.61 59.83
C ASP A 50 -38.63 -0.15 59.43
N VAL A 51 -38.32 0.07 58.15
CA VAL A 51 -38.34 1.40 57.53
C VAL A 51 -39.45 1.42 56.49
N LYS A 52 -40.47 2.26 56.73
CA LYS A 52 -41.60 2.51 55.81
C LYS A 52 -41.11 2.92 54.40
N PRO A 53 -41.75 2.44 53.32
CA PRO A 53 -41.35 2.79 51.95
C PRO A 53 -41.70 4.24 51.62
N LYS A 54 -40.70 5.01 51.17
CA LYS A 54 -40.86 6.36 50.62
C LYS A 54 -41.32 6.24 49.15
N LYS A 55 -42.39 6.94 48.78
CA LYS A 55 -42.96 7.01 47.42
C LYS A 55 -41.87 7.28 46.37
N THR A 56 -41.80 6.41 45.36
CA THR A 56 -41.05 6.60 44.12
C THR A 56 -41.69 7.71 43.29
N GLU A 57 -40.97 8.80 43.07
CA GLU A 57 -41.23 9.73 41.96
C GLU A 57 -40.47 9.19 40.74
N ASP A 58 -41.17 8.99 39.64
CA ASP A 58 -40.58 8.57 38.37
C ASP A 58 -39.58 9.64 37.89
N PRO A 59 -38.32 9.31 37.56
CA PRO A 59 -37.41 10.27 36.98
C PRO A 59 -37.94 10.69 35.61
N ILE A 60 -38.09 12.01 35.42
CA ILE A 60 -38.39 12.65 34.14
C ILE A 60 -37.44 12.06 33.07
N PRO A 61 -37.93 11.68 31.87
CA PRO A 61 -37.08 11.19 30.81
C PRO A 61 -36.08 12.28 30.45
N VAL A 62 -34.82 12.09 30.86
CA VAL A 62 -33.71 12.93 30.40
C VAL A 62 -33.71 12.87 28.87
N PRO A 63 -33.71 14.01 28.15
CA PRO A 63 -33.55 13.98 26.71
C PRO A 63 -32.35 13.11 26.35
N ASN A 64 -32.54 12.17 25.43
CA ASN A 64 -31.48 11.30 24.94
C ASN A 64 -30.40 12.21 24.32
N THR A 65 -29.40 12.60 25.11
CA THR A 65 -28.22 13.29 24.62
C THR A 65 -27.46 12.25 23.81
N ILE A 66 -27.80 12.14 22.52
CA ILE A 66 -27.04 11.36 21.56
C ILE A 66 -25.60 11.87 21.72
N PRO A 67 -24.64 11.04 22.14
CA PRO A 67 -23.26 11.49 22.22
C PRO A 67 -22.88 12.03 20.85
N ASN A 68 -22.29 13.22 20.80
CA ASN A 68 -21.70 13.78 19.58
C ASN A 68 -20.55 12.87 19.17
N LEU A 69 -20.88 11.77 18.48
CA LEU A 69 -19.94 10.83 17.93
C LEU A 69 -19.19 11.58 16.82
N PRO A 70 -17.84 11.56 16.77
CA PRO A 70 -17.07 12.12 15.67
C PRO A 70 -17.64 11.65 14.31
N LEU A 71 -17.61 12.51 13.29
CA LEU A 71 -18.20 12.27 11.96
C LEU A 71 -17.88 10.86 11.39
N TRP A 72 -16.69 10.34 11.70
CA TRP A 72 -16.24 9.00 11.32
C TRP A 72 -17.03 7.83 11.93
N GLN A 73 -17.64 8.00 13.11
CA GLN A 73 -18.58 7.02 13.68
C GLN A 73 -20.00 7.13 13.08
N ARG A 74 -20.31 8.25 12.44
CA ARG A 74 -21.54 8.44 11.65
C ARG A 74 -21.49 7.73 10.30
N LEU A 75 -20.28 7.43 9.80
CA LEU A 75 -20.01 6.61 8.61
C LEU A 75 -20.05 5.09 8.90
N GLY A 76 -20.87 4.63 9.85
CA GLY A 76 -20.88 3.28 10.43
C GLY A 76 -20.39 2.13 9.52
N PRO A 77 -20.95 1.94 8.32
CA PRO A 77 -20.50 0.89 7.38
C PRO A 77 -19.04 1.03 6.91
N LEU A 78 -18.58 2.24 6.59
CA LEU A 78 -17.21 2.51 6.14
C LEU A 78 -16.20 2.23 7.26
N THR A 79 -16.50 2.67 8.47
CA THR A 79 -15.64 2.45 9.64
C THR A 79 -15.65 0.98 10.06
N ALA A 80 -16.78 0.28 9.91
CA ALA A 80 -16.85 -1.16 10.06
C ALA A 80 -16.01 -1.89 9.00
N ALA A 81 -16.06 -1.47 7.73
CA ALA A 81 -15.25 -2.04 6.66
C ALA A 81 -13.75 -1.79 6.85
N ALA A 82 -13.35 -0.57 7.21
CA ALA A 82 -11.97 -0.22 7.50
C ALA A 82 -11.42 -1.02 8.69
N SER A 83 -12.20 -1.11 9.78
CA SER A 83 -11.79 -1.92 10.93
C SER A 83 -11.77 -3.43 10.62
N ALA A 84 -12.69 -3.93 9.79
CA ALA A 84 -12.66 -5.32 9.31
C ALA A 84 -11.42 -5.61 8.46
N TYR A 85 -11.08 -4.70 7.54
CA TYR A 85 -9.85 -4.78 6.75
C TYR A 85 -8.61 -4.77 7.64
N GLY A 86 -8.53 -3.84 8.60
CA GLY A 86 -7.43 -3.78 9.56
C GLY A 86 -7.28 -5.07 10.39
N ARG A 87 -8.39 -5.66 10.84
CA ARG A 87 -8.39 -6.97 11.51
C ARG A 87 -7.88 -8.08 10.60
N SER A 88 -8.33 -8.12 9.34
CA SER A 88 -7.88 -9.10 8.35
C SER A 88 -6.39 -8.98 8.08
N GLN A 89 -5.90 -7.76 7.85
CA GLN A 89 -4.50 -7.48 7.57
C GLN A 89 -3.59 -7.87 8.74
N ARG A 90 -4.02 -7.63 9.99
CA ARG A 90 -3.28 -8.07 11.18
C ARG A 90 -3.25 -9.60 11.33
N ARG A 91 -4.35 -10.28 11.01
CA ARG A 91 -4.47 -11.73 11.17
C ARG A 91 -3.75 -12.51 10.06
N ARG A 92 -3.89 -12.06 8.80
CA ARG A 92 -3.33 -12.70 7.60
C ARG A 92 -2.82 -11.62 6.64
N PRO A 93 -1.65 -11.02 6.92
CA PRO A 93 -1.14 -9.89 6.15
C PRO A 93 -0.87 -10.25 4.69
N HIS A 94 -0.25 -11.40 4.42
CA HIS A 94 0.10 -11.78 3.04
C HIS A 94 -1.13 -12.05 2.17
N THR A 95 -2.13 -12.76 2.70
CA THR A 95 -3.36 -13.08 1.96
C THR A 95 -4.21 -11.85 1.72
N THR A 96 -4.38 -11.01 2.74
CA THR A 96 -5.16 -9.77 2.63
C THR A 96 -4.49 -8.84 1.63
N GLN A 97 -3.17 -8.67 1.73
CA GLN A 97 -2.39 -7.89 0.79
C GLN A 97 -2.51 -8.39 -0.66
N LEU A 98 -2.41 -9.71 -0.88
CA LEU A 98 -2.53 -10.30 -2.21
C LEU A 98 -3.85 -9.92 -2.87
N TRP A 99 -4.97 -10.18 -2.18
CA TRP A 99 -6.29 -9.89 -2.71
C TRP A 99 -6.56 -8.40 -2.86
N SER A 100 -6.14 -7.57 -1.90
CA SER A 100 -6.29 -6.12 -2.03
C SER A 100 -5.50 -5.55 -3.20
N CYS A 101 -4.28 -6.03 -3.43
CA CYS A 101 -3.48 -5.57 -4.56
C CYS A 101 -4.12 -6.00 -5.90
N ILE A 102 -4.58 -7.24 -6.01
CA ILE A 102 -5.33 -7.72 -7.18
C ILE A 102 -6.54 -6.81 -7.46
N VAL A 103 -7.38 -6.56 -6.45
CA VAL A 103 -8.57 -5.72 -6.60
C VAL A 103 -8.20 -4.30 -7.04
N ILE A 104 -7.16 -3.71 -6.44
CA ILE A 104 -6.68 -2.38 -6.79
C ILE A 104 -6.21 -2.32 -8.24
N TYR A 105 -5.44 -3.31 -8.70
CA TYR A 105 -4.96 -3.37 -10.08
C TYR A 105 -6.09 -3.59 -11.09
N LEU A 106 -7.08 -4.42 -10.75
CA LEU A 106 -8.26 -4.60 -11.59
C LEU A 106 -9.07 -3.30 -11.72
N ILE A 107 -9.36 -2.63 -10.61
CA ILE A 107 -10.06 -1.34 -10.63
C ILE A 107 -9.25 -0.32 -11.42
N SER A 108 -7.94 -0.26 -11.17
CA SER A 108 -7.04 0.65 -11.88
C SER A 108 -7.06 0.44 -13.39
N ASP A 109 -7.09 -0.80 -13.84
CA ASP A 109 -7.12 -1.15 -15.24
C ASP A 109 -8.46 -0.80 -15.88
N LEU A 110 -9.57 -1.16 -15.22
CA LEU A 110 -10.92 -0.81 -15.68
C LEU A 110 -11.12 0.70 -15.78
N SER A 111 -10.62 1.46 -14.80
CA SER A 111 -10.66 2.94 -14.84
C SER A 111 -9.86 3.50 -16.01
N ALA A 112 -8.67 2.96 -16.29
CA ALA A 112 -7.84 3.41 -17.41
C ALA A 112 -8.47 3.05 -18.76
N GLN A 113 -8.96 1.81 -18.92
CA GLN A 113 -9.64 1.37 -20.14
C GLN A 113 -10.92 2.15 -20.42
N GLY A 114 -11.69 2.48 -19.37
CA GLY A 114 -12.90 3.30 -19.51
C GLY A 114 -12.64 4.74 -20.00
N LEU A 115 -11.41 5.24 -19.89
CA LEU A 115 -11.01 6.57 -20.34
C LEU A 115 -10.23 6.57 -21.65
N ASP A 116 -9.70 5.43 -22.09
CA ASP A 116 -9.07 5.28 -23.41
C ASP A 116 -10.08 5.53 -24.54
N GLY A 117 -11.39 5.32 -24.30
CA GLY A 117 -12.44 5.51 -25.31
C GLY A 117 -12.47 4.42 -26.39
N GLY A 118 -11.56 3.44 -26.33
CA GLY A 118 -11.55 2.25 -27.17
C GLY A 118 -12.43 1.11 -26.63
N GLU A 119 -12.45 0.00 -27.36
CA GLU A 119 -13.11 -1.23 -26.92
C GLU A 119 -12.40 -1.83 -25.71
N TYR A 120 -13.19 -2.51 -24.87
CA TYR A 120 -12.67 -3.20 -23.69
C TYR A 120 -11.73 -4.36 -24.09
N ASP A 121 -10.48 -4.33 -23.61
CA ASP A 121 -9.48 -5.39 -23.79
C ASP A 121 -9.42 -6.30 -22.54
N PRO A 122 -10.03 -7.49 -22.58
CA PRO A 122 -9.99 -8.44 -21.46
C PRO A 122 -8.58 -9.01 -21.23
N ALA A 123 -7.75 -9.12 -22.27
CA ALA A 123 -6.39 -9.61 -22.13
C ALA A 123 -5.57 -8.63 -21.29
N ARG A 124 -5.75 -7.32 -21.49
CA ARG A 124 -5.13 -6.28 -20.65
C ARG A 124 -5.55 -6.39 -19.18
N THR A 125 -6.83 -6.67 -18.89
CA THR A 125 -7.29 -6.88 -17.52
C THR A 125 -6.67 -8.12 -16.87
N ILE A 126 -6.49 -9.21 -17.62
CA ILE A 126 -5.80 -10.41 -17.13
C ILE A 126 -4.33 -10.10 -16.80
N ARG A 127 -3.64 -9.31 -17.64
CA ARG A 127 -2.26 -8.88 -17.35
C ARG A 127 -2.20 -8.07 -16.05
N SER A 128 -3.13 -7.13 -15.86
CA SER A 128 -3.23 -6.34 -14.64
C SER A 128 -3.50 -7.19 -13.39
N PHE A 129 -4.33 -8.23 -13.51
CA PHE A 129 -4.53 -9.23 -12.45
C PHE A 129 -3.20 -9.93 -12.07
N LEU A 130 -2.46 -10.42 -13.06
CA LEU A 130 -1.19 -11.12 -12.84
C LEU A 130 -0.12 -10.21 -12.22
N ILE A 131 0.01 -8.98 -12.72
CA ILE A 131 0.94 -7.97 -12.21
C ILE A 131 0.60 -7.64 -10.75
N GLY A 132 -0.68 -7.38 -10.46
CA GLY A 132 -1.16 -7.09 -9.11
C GLY A 132 -0.87 -8.24 -8.12
N GLY A 133 -1.09 -9.49 -8.56
CA GLY A 133 -0.76 -10.66 -7.76
C GLY A 133 0.74 -10.80 -7.47
N ALA A 134 1.59 -10.60 -8.48
CA ALA A 134 3.03 -10.74 -8.35
C ALA A 134 3.67 -9.65 -7.47
N ILE A 135 3.18 -8.41 -7.55
CA ILE A 135 3.78 -7.27 -6.84
C ILE A 135 3.29 -7.12 -5.39
N ALA A 136 2.16 -7.74 -5.04
CA ALA A 136 1.51 -7.59 -3.76
C ALA A 136 2.43 -7.82 -2.55
N ILE A 137 3.14 -8.97 -2.55
CA ILE A 137 4.01 -9.36 -1.44
C ILE A 137 5.29 -8.52 -1.40
N PRO A 138 6.04 -8.33 -2.51
CA PRO A 138 7.19 -7.43 -2.53
C PRO A 138 6.86 -6.01 -2.03
N SER A 139 5.77 -5.39 -2.49
CA SER A 139 5.36 -4.05 -2.06
C SER A 139 5.09 -3.99 -0.55
N TYR A 140 4.39 -4.99 0.00
CA TYR A 140 4.14 -5.03 1.44
C TYR A 140 5.43 -5.21 2.26
N ARG A 141 6.34 -6.08 1.79
CA ARG A 141 7.64 -6.25 2.44
C ARG A 141 8.47 -4.97 2.37
N TRP A 142 8.35 -4.18 1.30
CA TRP A 142 8.99 -2.89 1.17
C TRP A 142 8.50 -1.89 2.24
N TYR A 143 7.18 -1.75 2.42
CA TYR A 143 6.64 -0.89 3.47
C TYR A 143 7.06 -1.33 4.87
N LEU A 144 7.10 -2.64 5.12
CA LEU A 144 7.63 -3.22 6.36
C LEU A 144 9.10 -2.89 6.58
N PHE A 145 9.92 -3.05 5.55
CA PHE A 145 11.35 -2.76 5.58
C PHE A 145 11.59 -1.29 5.94
N LEU A 146 10.96 -0.36 5.23
CA LEU A 146 11.10 1.07 5.51
C LEU A 146 10.63 1.45 6.91
N SER A 147 9.52 0.84 7.37
CA SER A 147 8.96 1.12 8.68
C SER A 147 9.86 0.66 9.83
N ARG A 148 10.72 -0.35 9.62
CA ARG A 148 11.55 -0.94 10.68
C ARG A 148 12.97 -0.37 10.74
N HIS A 149 13.56 -0.01 9.61
CA HIS A 149 15.00 0.27 9.53
C HIS A 149 15.37 1.76 9.61
N PHE A 150 14.46 2.67 9.29
CA PHE A 150 14.77 4.11 9.19
C PHE A 150 14.03 4.92 10.26
N ASN A 151 14.27 4.61 11.53
CA ASN A 151 13.66 5.32 12.67
C ASN A 151 14.76 6.00 13.48
N TYR A 152 14.95 7.29 13.24
CA TYR A 152 15.90 8.16 13.93
C TYR A 152 15.19 9.00 15.00
N SER A 153 15.98 9.65 15.86
CA SER A 153 15.47 10.59 16.87
C SER A 153 14.66 11.74 16.25
N SER A 154 15.11 12.25 15.10
CA SER A 154 14.34 13.25 14.33
C SER A 154 13.29 12.60 13.44
N HIS A 155 12.03 13.01 13.62
CA HIS A 155 10.91 12.59 12.78
C HIS A 155 11.11 13.00 11.31
N ILE A 156 11.56 14.23 11.08
CA ILE A 156 11.80 14.76 9.73
C ILE A 156 12.90 13.98 9.04
N LEU A 157 14.00 13.67 9.75
CA LEU A 157 15.09 12.87 9.19
C LEU A 157 14.60 11.46 8.81
N SER A 158 13.85 10.81 9.70
CA SER A 158 13.23 9.50 9.44
C SER A 158 12.36 9.50 8.19
N LEU A 159 11.53 10.54 8.04
CA LEU A 159 10.63 10.67 6.91
C LEU A 159 11.39 10.94 5.61
N ALA A 160 12.34 11.88 5.63
CA ALA A 160 13.18 12.21 4.50
C ALA A 160 13.97 10.99 4.01
N THR A 161 14.60 10.24 4.91
CA THR A 161 15.32 9.01 4.55
C THR A 161 14.40 7.97 3.92
N LYS A 162 13.20 7.73 4.48
CA LYS A 162 12.22 6.79 3.91
C LYS A 162 11.80 7.19 2.50
N ILE A 163 11.55 8.49 2.27
CA ILE A 163 11.18 9.03 0.97
C ILE A 163 12.33 8.87 -0.03
N THR A 164 13.54 9.30 0.35
CA THR A 164 14.73 9.24 -0.52
C THR A 164 15.03 7.80 -0.93
N ILE A 165 14.99 6.85 0.00
CA ILE A 165 15.24 5.43 -0.30
C ILE A 165 14.11 4.85 -1.18
N SER A 166 12.86 5.26 -0.95
CA SER A 166 11.75 4.87 -1.83
C SER A 166 11.98 5.35 -3.26
N GLN A 167 12.40 6.61 -3.44
CA GLN A 167 12.64 7.15 -4.78
C GLN A 167 13.83 6.48 -5.45
N ILE A 168 14.98 6.36 -4.78
CA ILE A 168 16.22 5.86 -5.42
C ILE A 168 16.18 4.35 -5.66
N VAL A 169 15.46 3.58 -4.84
CA VAL A 169 15.50 2.11 -4.90
C VAL A 169 14.17 1.54 -5.38
N TYR A 170 13.06 1.88 -4.72
CA TYR A 170 11.78 1.24 -5.00
C TYR A 170 11.17 1.71 -6.31
N THR A 171 11.14 3.02 -6.58
CA THR A 171 10.59 3.57 -7.82
C THR A 171 11.21 2.94 -9.07
N PRO A 172 12.55 2.88 -9.25
CA PRO A 172 13.12 2.29 -10.46
C PRO A 172 12.90 0.78 -10.54
N LEU A 173 12.97 0.05 -9.42
CA LEU A 173 12.70 -1.39 -9.39
C LEU A 173 11.24 -1.69 -9.76
N PHE A 174 10.31 -0.94 -9.17
CA PHE A 174 8.88 -1.06 -9.44
C PHE A 174 8.55 -0.71 -10.90
N ASN A 175 9.07 0.40 -11.42
CA ASN A 175 8.83 0.80 -12.81
C ASN A 175 9.42 -0.21 -13.81
N THR A 176 10.62 -0.72 -13.55
CA THR A 176 11.24 -1.78 -14.38
C THR A 176 10.38 -3.04 -14.37
N PHE A 177 9.95 -3.47 -13.18
CA PHE A 177 9.06 -4.61 -13.04
C PHE A 177 7.73 -4.39 -13.76
N PHE A 178 7.11 -3.22 -13.59
CA PHE A 178 5.81 -2.91 -14.16
C PHE A 178 5.85 -2.88 -15.68
N PHE A 179 6.72 -2.04 -16.28
CA PHE A 179 6.83 -1.95 -17.73
C PHE A 179 7.38 -3.22 -18.37
N GLY A 180 8.34 -3.87 -17.70
CA GLY A 180 8.92 -5.13 -18.17
C GLY A 180 7.89 -6.26 -18.19
N THR A 181 7.13 -6.43 -17.11
CA THR A 181 6.07 -7.45 -17.04
C THR A 181 4.92 -7.13 -18.00
N GLN A 182 4.53 -5.86 -18.11
CA GLN A 182 3.50 -5.44 -19.07
C GLN A 182 3.91 -5.78 -20.51
N ALA A 183 5.15 -5.49 -20.91
CA ALA A 183 5.66 -5.80 -22.24
C ALA A 183 5.78 -7.31 -22.47
N LEU A 184 6.32 -8.05 -21.49
CA LEU A 184 6.43 -9.50 -21.53
C LEU A 184 5.07 -10.17 -21.74
N LEU A 185 4.07 -9.79 -20.96
CA LEU A 185 2.73 -10.35 -21.05
C LEU A 185 1.94 -9.88 -22.28
N SER A 186 2.43 -8.85 -22.98
CA SER A 186 1.88 -8.40 -24.27
C SER A 186 2.49 -9.16 -25.45
N GLY A 187 3.43 -10.09 -25.20
CA GLY A 187 4.06 -10.91 -26.24
C GLY A 187 5.27 -10.28 -26.92
N CYS A 188 5.81 -9.18 -26.38
CA CYS A 188 7.00 -8.52 -26.93
C CYS A 188 8.25 -9.40 -26.85
N THR A 189 9.18 -9.22 -27.79
CA THR A 189 10.49 -9.88 -27.76
C THR A 189 11.36 -9.33 -26.62
N PRO A 190 12.37 -10.08 -26.12
CA PRO A 190 13.25 -9.60 -25.05
C PRO A 190 13.92 -8.25 -25.37
N THR A 191 14.26 -8.00 -26.63
CA THR A 191 14.85 -6.74 -27.09
C THR A 191 13.85 -5.59 -26.98
N GLU A 192 12.63 -5.77 -27.47
CA GLU A 192 11.55 -4.78 -27.37
C GLU A 192 11.19 -4.45 -25.91
N ILE A 193 11.20 -5.46 -25.03
CA ILE A 193 10.96 -5.26 -23.59
C ILE A 193 12.01 -4.31 -23.01
N VAL A 194 13.29 -4.55 -23.32
CA VAL A 194 14.40 -3.72 -22.83
C VAL A 194 14.31 -2.31 -23.39
N GLU A 195 14.00 -2.15 -24.67
CA GLU A 195 13.81 -0.84 -25.30
C GLU A 195 12.65 -0.06 -24.69
N ARG A 196 11.51 -0.72 -24.48
CA ARG A 196 10.33 -0.11 -23.86
C ARG A 196 10.61 0.34 -22.42
N VAL A 197 11.30 -0.48 -21.65
CA VAL A 197 11.72 -0.11 -20.28
C VAL A 197 12.70 1.07 -20.32
N LYS A 198 13.71 1.04 -21.20
CA LYS A 198 14.69 2.13 -21.34
C LYS A 198 14.03 3.47 -21.69
N TYR A 199 13.01 3.44 -22.53
CA TYR A 199 12.30 4.65 -22.95
C TYR A 199 11.31 5.15 -21.89
N ALA A 200 10.52 4.26 -21.29
CA ALA A 200 9.46 4.65 -20.35
C ALA A 200 9.98 4.98 -18.94
N LEU A 201 11.06 4.33 -18.49
CA LEU A 201 11.54 4.44 -17.12
C LEU A 201 11.98 5.85 -16.73
N PRO A 202 12.81 6.59 -17.50
CA PRO A 202 13.27 7.92 -17.10
C PRO A 202 12.12 8.90 -16.90
N THR A 203 11.19 8.94 -17.86
CA THR A 203 10.00 9.81 -17.81
C THR A 203 9.11 9.44 -16.62
N SER A 204 8.83 8.15 -16.43
CA SER A 204 8.02 7.67 -15.31
C SER A 204 8.68 7.97 -13.95
N PHE A 205 10.00 7.81 -13.85
CA PHE A 205 10.77 8.11 -12.65
C PHE A 205 10.72 9.59 -12.29
N ILE A 206 10.97 10.48 -13.25
CA ILE A 206 10.93 11.93 -13.03
C ILE A 206 9.54 12.37 -12.58
N ASN A 207 8.48 11.87 -13.24
CA ASN A 207 7.12 12.22 -12.85
C ASN A 207 6.75 11.59 -11.49
N SER A 208 7.27 10.41 -11.18
CA SER A 208 7.10 9.79 -9.87
C SER A 208 7.71 10.64 -8.75
N CYS A 209 8.89 11.21 -8.97
CA CYS A 209 9.55 12.09 -8.02
C CYS A 209 8.78 13.39 -7.75
N LYS A 210 7.88 13.83 -8.66
CA LYS A 210 7.05 15.02 -8.44
C LYS A 210 5.86 14.73 -7.51
N VAL A 211 5.33 13.51 -7.57
CA VAL A 211 4.02 13.16 -7.00
C VAL A 211 4.15 12.32 -5.73
N TRP A 212 4.97 11.26 -5.78
CA TRP A 212 5.05 10.27 -4.70
C TRP A 212 5.65 10.75 -3.39
N PRO A 213 6.60 11.72 -3.32
CA PRO A 213 7.13 12.19 -2.04
C PRO A 213 6.06 12.70 -1.09
N ILE A 214 5.07 13.44 -1.59
CA ILE A 214 3.98 14.00 -0.77
C ILE A 214 3.10 12.87 -0.21
N PHE A 215 2.69 11.93 -1.05
CA PHE A 215 1.88 10.78 -0.61
C PHE A 215 2.64 9.84 0.32
N THR A 216 3.94 9.67 0.08
CA THR A 216 4.81 8.86 0.96
C THR A 216 4.95 9.54 2.32
N ALA A 217 5.19 10.86 2.34
CA ALA A 217 5.24 11.65 3.57
C ALA A 217 3.94 11.51 4.38
N PHE A 218 2.80 11.68 3.71
CA PHE A 218 1.48 11.55 4.32
C PHE A 218 1.23 10.14 4.86
N SER A 219 1.53 9.11 4.06
CA SER A 219 1.34 7.69 4.43
C SER A 219 2.15 7.30 5.67
N PHE A 220 3.41 7.72 5.77
CA PHE A 220 4.25 7.41 6.92
C PHE A 220 3.89 8.21 8.18
N THR A 221 3.28 9.39 8.02
CA THR A 221 2.90 10.28 9.14
C THR A 221 1.52 9.94 9.71
N PHE A 222 0.51 9.73 8.85
CA PHE A 222 -0.88 9.66 9.27
C PHE A 222 -1.51 8.28 9.12
N ILE A 223 -0.99 7.45 8.22
CA ILE A 223 -1.62 6.16 7.89
C ILE A 223 -0.96 5.03 8.71
N PRO A 224 -1.73 4.25 9.49
CA PRO A 224 -1.21 3.07 10.17
C PRO A 224 -0.70 2.04 9.16
N MET A 225 0.32 1.29 9.53
CA MET A 225 1.06 0.38 8.65
C MET A 225 0.13 -0.56 7.85
N GLU A 226 -0.94 -1.05 8.47
CA GLU A 226 -1.86 -2.01 7.87
C GLU A 226 -2.58 -1.45 6.63
N TYR A 227 -2.82 -0.15 6.61
CA TYR A 227 -3.56 0.55 5.55
C TYR A 227 -2.65 1.19 4.49
N ARG A 228 -1.33 1.30 4.74
CA ARG A 228 -0.40 2.03 3.86
C ARG A 228 -0.39 1.51 2.43
N SER A 229 -0.47 0.19 2.25
CA SER A 229 -0.47 -0.37 0.90
C SER A 229 -1.78 -0.14 0.15
N VAL A 230 -2.93 -0.16 0.84
CA VAL A 230 -4.22 0.16 0.20
C VAL A 230 -4.27 1.64 -0.13
N PHE A 231 -3.82 2.50 0.78
CA PHE A 231 -3.69 3.94 0.52
C PHE A 231 -2.84 4.20 -0.74
N ALA A 232 -1.64 3.62 -0.81
CA ALA A 232 -0.78 3.77 -1.98
C ALA A 232 -1.43 3.21 -3.25
N GLY A 233 -2.16 2.10 -3.15
CA GLY A 233 -2.90 1.53 -4.27
C GLY A 233 -4.05 2.41 -4.77
N VAL A 234 -4.75 3.12 -3.88
CA VAL A 234 -5.77 4.11 -4.28
C VAL A 234 -5.13 5.26 -5.07
N ILE A 235 -3.98 5.76 -4.63
CA ILE A 235 -3.21 6.76 -5.38
C ILE A 235 -2.75 6.18 -6.73
N ASN A 236 -2.36 4.91 -6.76
CA ASN A 236 -1.95 4.23 -7.99
C ASN A 236 -3.09 4.14 -9.02
N ILE A 237 -4.35 3.95 -8.60
CA ILE A 237 -5.50 3.98 -9.52
C ILE A 237 -5.57 5.33 -10.25
N GLY A 238 -5.43 6.43 -9.50
CA GLY A 238 -5.40 7.79 -10.06
C GLY A 238 -4.18 8.01 -10.97
N TRP A 239 -3.02 7.49 -10.58
CA TRP A 239 -1.80 7.55 -11.40
C TRP A 239 -1.94 6.83 -12.74
N GLN A 240 -2.47 5.60 -12.74
CA GLN A 240 -2.66 4.82 -13.96
C GLN A 240 -3.70 5.45 -14.89
N THR A 241 -4.75 6.03 -14.30
CA THR A 241 -5.76 6.81 -15.02
C THR A 241 -5.13 8.05 -15.68
N TYR A 242 -4.31 8.79 -14.93
CA TYR A 242 -3.59 9.97 -15.44
C TYR A 242 -2.65 9.62 -16.59
N LEU A 243 -1.89 8.53 -16.47
CA LEU A 243 -1.01 8.08 -17.55
C LEU A 243 -1.78 7.67 -18.81
N ALA A 244 -2.95 7.02 -18.67
CA ALA A 244 -3.80 6.70 -19.80
C ALA A 244 -4.30 7.97 -20.52
N MET A 245 -4.76 8.97 -19.75
CA MET A 245 -5.17 10.25 -20.31
C MET A 245 -4.04 10.96 -21.05
N LEU A 246 -2.83 11.00 -20.48
CA LEU A 246 -1.66 11.61 -21.14
C LEU A 246 -1.29 10.88 -22.43
N ASN A 247 -1.26 9.55 -22.42
CA ASN A 247 -0.94 8.77 -23.62
C ASN A 247 -1.96 9.04 -24.74
N ARG A 248 -3.25 9.12 -24.39
CA ARG A 248 -4.31 9.46 -25.34
C ARG A 248 -4.17 10.87 -25.91
N MET A 249 -3.82 11.85 -25.06
CA MET A 249 -3.60 13.23 -25.51
C MET A 249 -2.43 13.31 -26.51
N ALA A 250 -1.34 12.58 -26.24
CA ALA A 250 -0.21 12.50 -27.16
C ALA A 250 -0.59 11.81 -28.49
N GLU A 251 -1.42 10.76 -28.46
CA GLU A 251 -1.90 10.09 -29.67
C GLU A 251 -2.76 11.03 -30.54
N VAL A 252 -3.70 11.77 -29.92
CA VAL A 252 -4.54 12.74 -30.65
C VAL A 252 -3.69 13.84 -31.29
N GLU A 253 -2.69 14.37 -30.57
CA GLU A 253 -1.77 15.37 -31.10
C GLU A 253 -1.01 14.86 -32.34
N THR A 254 -0.52 13.61 -32.30
CA THR A 254 0.17 13.01 -33.46
C THR A 254 -0.76 12.80 -34.66
N VAL A 255 -2.04 12.48 -34.43
CA VAL A 255 -3.03 12.32 -35.51
C VAL A 255 -3.33 13.67 -36.14
N ASP A 256 -3.49 14.73 -35.34
CA ASP A 256 -3.72 16.08 -35.83
C ASP A 256 -2.52 16.61 -36.63
N GLU A 257 -1.30 16.34 -36.19
CA GLU A 257 -0.07 16.68 -36.93
C GLU A 257 -0.01 15.97 -38.29
N VAL A 258 -0.28 14.66 -38.34
CA VAL A 258 -0.28 13.90 -39.59
C VAL A 258 -1.37 14.38 -40.54
N ASN A 259 -2.57 14.67 -40.03
CA ASN A 259 -3.68 15.20 -40.83
C ASN A 259 -3.35 16.59 -41.41
N HIS A 260 -2.69 17.45 -40.65
CA HIS A 260 -2.25 18.77 -41.09
C HIS A 260 -1.16 18.67 -42.18
N LEU A 261 -0.18 17.78 -41.99
CA LEU A 261 0.89 17.55 -42.97
C LEU A 261 0.33 16.97 -44.28
N GLY A 262 -0.59 16.01 -44.21
CA GLY A 262 -1.26 15.45 -45.40
C GLY A 262 -2.06 16.50 -46.17
N SER A 263 -2.77 17.37 -45.45
CA SER A 263 -3.54 18.48 -46.07
C SER A 263 -2.63 19.49 -46.76
N THR A 264 -1.50 19.85 -46.13
CA THR A 264 -0.52 20.79 -46.69
C THR A 264 0.15 20.24 -47.96
N GLN A 265 0.51 18.94 -47.98
CA GLN A 265 1.04 18.28 -49.17
C GLN A 265 0.02 18.24 -50.31
N THR A 266 -1.25 17.97 -50.01
CA THR A 266 -2.31 17.90 -51.02
C THR A 266 -2.53 19.27 -51.69
N ILE A 267 -2.53 20.35 -50.92
CA ILE A 267 -2.65 21.72 -51.45
C ILE A 267 -1.43 22.08 -52.31
N ALA A 268 -0.22 21.79 -51.84
CA ALA A 268 1.01 22.07 -52.60
C ALA A 268 1.07 21.34 -53.95
N MET A 269 0.52 20.12 -54.03
CA MET A 269 0.43 19.38 -55.30
C MET A 269 -0.64 19.95 -56.25
N ALA A 270 -1.75 20.47 -55.72
CA ALA A 270 -2.80 21.08 -56.53
C ALA A 270 -2.39 22.42 -57.17
N ASP A 271 -1.48 23.17 -56.52
CA ASP A 271 -0.97 24.45 -57.02
C ASP A 271 0.15 24.30 -58.08
N THR A 272 0.59 23.07 -58.38
CA THR A 272 1.69 22.79 -59.33
C THR A 272 1.20 22.31 -60.71
N GLU A 273 -0.11 22.14 -60.91
CA GLU A 273 -0.76 21.87 -62.22
C GLU A 273 -1.33 23.14 -62.85
#